data_AF-A0A8T1SEU2-F1
#
_entry.id   AF-A0A8T1SEU2-F1
#
_cell.length_a   1.000
_cell.length_b   1.000
_cell.length_c   1.000
_cell.angle_alpha   90.00
_cell.angle_beta   90.00
_cell.angle_gamma   90.00
#
_symmetry.space_group_name_H-M   'P 1'
#
loop_
_entity.id
_entity.type
_entity.pdbx_description
1 polymer ?
#
loop_
_entity_poly.entity_id
_entity_poly.type
_entity_poly.pdbx_seq_one_letter_code
_entity_poly.pdbx_strand_id
1 'polypeptide(L)'
;PVGGRGDFTLSSAGSGGRIRTPGFYPWHWAAAGKELPRPQELRPAPVLLATVCYLLGQVAPRADLPPAEVHAFISDRLRAVRQDATLQRLRGAPCVALLERSLGYLLHAGYQLCQEPPARFDPHLHRTQLQECFSWLRRCYRDSCHHGEPAFQALFLLYNLGFPEALRQVLQLPDPVRASPELCTALAVNWAYLERNWARFFRLVQALPYLPICALHRHLGPARRLALLTFSHGFSARNCRCPLAWLARLLAVDSPEEMAELCCHHGFTVLDGAVVFQKAAFRDPGVLIQGLSQLLVDSKRGEAPLLEIIEDACS
;
A
#
# COMPACT_ATOMS: atom_id res chain seq x y z
N PRO A 1 16.54 48.29 -59.52
CA PRO A 1 15.56 47.83 -58.52
C PRO A 1 16.22 47.66 -57.15
N VAL A 2 16.07 48.72 -56.33
CA VAL A 2 15.89 48.77 -54.86
C VAL A 2 16.15 47.42 -54.15
N GLY A 3 17.03 47.24 -53.15
CA GLY A 3 17.57 48.15 -52.13
C GLY A 3 17.24 47.61 -50.73
N GLY A 4 18.24 47.49 -49.84
CA GLY A 4 18.08 47.33 -48.38
C GLY A 4 18.25 45.90 -47.85
N ARG A 5 19.40 45.52 -47.27
CA ARG A 5 19.90 45.74 -45.88
C ARG A 5 19.18 44.90 -44.81
N GLY A 6 19.95 44.17 -44.00
CA GLY A 6 19.49 43.65 -42.71
C GLY A 6 20.30 42.49 -42.13
N ASP A 7 21.44 42.82 -41.51
CA ASP A 7 22.07 42.21 -40.34
C ASP A 7 21.72 40.77 -39.90
N PHE A 8 22.74 39.90 -39.90
CA PHE A 8 22.79 38.68 -39.12
C PHE A 8 23.63 38.90 -37.85
N THR A 9 22.98 39.16 -36.71
CA THR A 9 23.51 38.77 -35.39
C THR A 9 22.37 38.49 -34.41
N LEU A 10 22.38 37.29 -33.79
CA LEU A 10 22.29 37.02 -32.34
C LEU A 10 21.68 35.64 -32.01
N SER A 11 22.52 34.81 -31.39
CA SER A 11 22.28 34.07 -30.13
C SER A 11 21.15 33.02 -30.02
N SER A 12 21.54 31.75 -29.85
CA SER A 12 21.11 30.88 -28.73
C SER A 12 22.06 29.66 -28.68
N ALA A 13 22.91 29.48 -27.66
CA ALA A 13 22.67 29.20 -26.24
C ALA A 13 22.06 27.80 -25.98
N GLY A 14 22.96 26.82 -25.86
CA GLY A 14 22.97 25.70 -24.91
C GLY A 14 21.67 24.96 -24.57
N SER A 15 21.47 23.78 -25.18
CA SER A 15 20.53 22.76 -24.71
C SER A 15 21.18 21.84 -23.67
N GLY A 16 21.49 22.39 -22.50
CA GLY A 16 21.74 21.61 -21.28
C GLY A 16 20.41 21.11 -20.72
N GLY A 17 20.03 19.86 -21.02
CA GLY A 17 18.82 19.23 -20.51
C GLY A 17 18.86 19.06 -18.98
N ARG A 18 18.24 19.99 -18.25
CA ARG A 18 17.89 19.80 -16.84
C ARG A 18 16.60 19.00 -16.74
N ILE A 19 16.71 17.81 -16.15
CA ILE A 19 15.60 17.00 -15.67
C ILE A 19 14.82 17.86 -14.67
N ARG A 20 13.60 18.27 -15.04
CA ARG A 20 12.66 18.95 -14.13
C ARG A 20 12.19 17.92 -13.10
N THR A 21 12.45 18.19 -11.83
CA THR A 21 11.78 17.54 -10.71
C THR A 21 10.26 17.74 -10.84
N PRO A 22 9.42 16.72 -10.60
CA PRO A 22 7.99 16.90 -10.66
C PRO A 22 7.55 17.72 -9.45
N GLY A 23 7.21 18.99 -9.69
CA GLY A 23 6.47 19.82 -8.74
C GLY A 23 5.13 19.17 -8.46
N PHE A 24 4.83 18.96 -7.18
CA PHE A 24 3.51 18.56 -6.71
C PHE A 24 2.56 19.72 -7.05
N TYR A 25 1.79 19.58 -8.13
CA TYR A 25 0.62 20.43 -8.31
C TYR A 25 -0.35 20.06 -7.19
N PRO A 26 -0.74 21.01 -6.32
CA PRO A 26 -1.86 20.77 -5.43
C PRO A 26 -3.04 20.41 -6.32
N TRP A 27 -3.86 19.46 -5.90
CA TRP A 27 -5.14 19.17 -6.54
C TRP A 27 -6.06 20.39 -6.39
N HIS A 28 -5.76 21.44 -7.15
CA HIS A 28 -6.56 22.62 -7.32
C HIS A 28 -7.82 22.15 -8.03
N TRP A 29 -8.96 22.42 -7.41
CA TRP A 29 -10.26 22.41 -8.04
C TRP A 29 -10.16 22.78 -9.53
N ALA A 30 -10.60 21.89 -10.42
CA ALA A 30 -10.83 22.22 -11.82
C ALA A 30 -12.09 23.11 -11.97
N ALA A 31 -12.18 24.16 -11.15
CA ALA A 31 -13.18 25.22 -11.23
C ALA A 31 -12.41 26.54 -11.08
N ALA A 32 -12.12 27.16 -12.22
CA ALA A 32 -11.49 28.47 -12.30
C ALA A 32 -12.22 29.48 -11.39
N GLY A 33 -11.46 30.23 -10.56
CA GLY A 33 -11.94 31.47 -9.95
C GLY A 33 -12.52 31.43 -8.53
N LYS A 34 -12.44 30.33 -7.77
CA LYS A 34 -12.83 30.38 -6.34
C LYS A 34 -11.75 31.06 -5.49
N GLU A 35 -12.14 32.09 -4.74
CA GLU A 35 -11.28 32.75 -3.73
C GLU A 35 -10.80 31.73 -2.69
N LEU A 36 -9.57 31.90 -2.20
CA LEU A 36 -9.03 31.10 -1.10
C LEU A 36 -9.90 31.27 0.15
N PRO A 37 -10.27 30.18 0.84
CA PRO A 37 -11.08 30.27 2.05
C PRO A 37 -10.35 31.09 3.11
N ARG A 38 -11.12 31.87 3.87
CA ARG A 38 -10.57 32.70 4.96
C ARG A 38 -10.05 31.79 6.08
N PRO A 39 -9.05 32.23 6.88
CA PRO A 39 -8.56 31.42 7.99
C PRO A 39 -9.65 30.97 8.98
N GLN A 40 -10.71 31.77 9.17
CA GLN A 40 -11.83 31.41 10.05
C GLN A 40 -12.73 30.31 9.48
N GLU A 41 -12.67 30.07 8.17
CA GLU A 41 -13.44 29.03 7.48
C GLU A 41 -12.71 27.67 7.52
N LEU A 42 -11.45 27.65 7.95
CA LEU A 42 -10.63 26.44 8.06
C LEU A 42 -10.66 25.90 9.48
N ARG A 43 -10.84 24.57 9.61
CA ARG A 43 -10.80 23.89 10.91
C ARG A 43 -9.37 23.92 11.47
N PRO A 44 -9.14 24.39 12.70
CA PRO A 44 -7.80 24.43 13.28
C PRO A 44 -7.27 23.01 13.58
N ALA A 45 -5.96 22.86 13.73
CA ALA A 45 -5.30 21.56 13.88
C ALA A 45 -5.90 20.63 14.97
N PRO A 46 -6.25 21.10 16.17
CA PRO A 46 -6.89 20.24 17.18
C PRO A 46 -8.24 19.71 16.73
N VAL A 47 -9.01 20.51 15.99
CA VAL A 47 -10.32 20.11 15.45
C VAL A 47 -10.15 19.12 14.29
N LEU A 48 -9.13 19.30 13.44
CA LEU A 48 -8.80 18.34 12.39
C LEU A 48 -8.45 16.97 12.97
N LEU A 49 -7.58 16.92 13.99
CA LEU A 49 -7.23 15.67 14.65
C LEU A 49 -8.44 15.03 15.34
N ALA A 50 -9.23 15.81 16.09
CA ALA A 50 -10.46 15.34 16.71
C ALA A 50 -11.46 14.78 15.66
N THR A 51 -11.53 15.40 14.49
CA THR A 51 -12.34 14.91 13.37
C THR A 51 -11.86 13.54 12.90
N VAL A 52 -10.55 13.35 12.72
CA VAL A 52 -9.99 12.03 12.35
C VAL A 52 -10.31 11.00 13.43
N CYS A 53 -10.06 11.29 14.71
CA CYS A 53 -10.36 10.36 15.79
C CYS A 53 -11.86 10.02 15.85
N TYR A 54 -12.75 10.98 15.62
CA TYR A 54 -14.19 10.72 15.52
C TYR A 54 -14.54 9.81 14.33
N LEU A 55 -14.00 10.07 13.14
CA LEU A 55 -14.24 9.23 11.97
C LEU A 55 -13.82 7.78 12.23
N LEU A 56 -12.65 7.58 12.84
CA LEU A 56 -12.08 6.25 13.08
C LEU A 56 -12.72 5.54 14.28
N GLY A 57 -13.06 6.28 15.33
CA GLY A 57 -13.60 5.72 16.57
C GLY A 57 -15.12 5.55 16.59
N GLN A 58 -15.86 6.37 15.83
CA GLN A 58 -17.33 6.39 15.87
C GLN A 58 -17.98 6.06 14.53
N VAL A 59 -17.36 6.43 13.40
CA VAL A 59 -17.95 6.20 12.07
C VAL A 59 -17.49 4.88 11.46
N ALA A 60 -16.20 4.57 11.52
CA ALA A 60 -15.66 3.32 10.96
C ALA A 60 -16.27 2.04 11.56
N PRO A 61 -16.61 1.97 12.88
CA PRO A 61 -17.24 0.78 13.46
C PRO A 61 -18.73 0.61 13.13
N ARG A 62 -19.35 1.55 12.40
CA ARG A 62 -20.78 1.47 12.07
C ARG A 62 -21.07 0.24 11.21
N ALA A 63 -21.92 -0.63 11.73
CA ALA A 63 -22.38 -1.84 11.06
C ALA A 63 -23.77 -1.69 10.40
N ASP A 64 -24.42 -0.54 10.59
CA ASP A 64 -25.76 -0.25 10.04
C ASP A 64 -25.74 0.14 8.56
N LEU A 65 -24.56 0.38 8.00
CA LEU A 65 -24.36 0.72 6.59
C LEU A 65 -23.37 -0.25 5.94
N PRO A 66 -23.44 -0.44 4.60
CA PRO A 66 -22.45 -1.24 3.89
C PRO A 66 -21.02 -0.69 4.05
N PRO A 67 -19.99 -1.53 4.23
CA PRO A 67 -18.61 -1.08 4.44
C PRO A 67 -18.08 -0.14 3.36
N ALA A 68 -18.44 -0.38 2.09
CA ALA A 68 -18.06 0.49 0.98
C ALA A 68 -18.64 1.91 1.10
N GLU A 69 -19.85 2.08 1.63
CA GLU A 69 -20.48 3.39 1.83
C GLU A 69 -19.87 4.13 3.01
N VAL A 70 -19.63 3.42 4.12
CA VAL A 70 -18.88 3.95 5.27
C VAL A 70 -17.50 4.43 4.80
N HIS A 71 -16.81 3.65 3.95
CA HIS A 71 -15.53 4.03 3.41
C HIS A 71 -15.58 5.23 2.45
N ALA A 72 -16.57 5.28 1.57
CA ALA A 72 -16.76 6.43 0.67
C ALA A 72 -16.91 7.72 1.49
N PHE A 73 -17.70 7.68 2.58
CA PHE A 73 -17.83 8.81 3.49
C PHE A 73 -16.52 9.16 4.20
N ILE A 74 -15.86 8.19 4.85
CA ILE A 74 -14.65 8.46 5.62
C ILE A 74 -13.52 8.94 4.70
N SER A 75 -13.32 8.31 3.54
CA SER A 75 -12.25 8.71 2.60
C SER A 75 -12.45 10.13 2.07
N ASP A 76 -13.69 10.54 1.77
CA ASP A 76 -14.00 11.92 1.41
C ASP A 76 -13.69 12.90 2.56
N ARG A 77 -14.11 12.57 3.79
CA ARG A 77 -13.86 13.42 4.95
C ARG A 77 -12.39 13.51 5.32
N LEU A 78 -11.64 12.42 5.21
CA LEU A 78 -10.18 12.42 5.39
C LEU A 78 -9.48 13.25 4.31
N ARG A 79 -9.95 13.21 3.06
CA ARG A 79 -9.44 14.08 1.99
C ARG A 79 -9.70 15.56 2.31
N ALA A 80 -10.90 15.91 2.78
CA ALA A 80 -11.23 17.26 3.19
C ALA A 80 -10.38 17.72 4.39
N VAL A 81 -10.14 16.85 5.38
CA VAL A 81 -9.24 17.13 6.51
C VAL A 81 -7.81 17.42 6.04
N ARG A 82 -7.26 16.60 5.13
CA ARG A 82 -5.94 16.79 4.53
C ARG A 82 -5.86 18.08 3.69
N GLN A 83 -6.95 18.44 3.03
CA GLN A 83 -7.05 19.69 2.28
C GLN A 83 -6.95 20.91 3.19
N ASP A 84 -7.71 20.94 4.30
CA ASP A 84 -7.62 22.01 5.29
C ASP A 84 -6.22 22.10 5.90
N ALA A 85 -5.61 20.96 6.23
CA ALA A 85 -4.24 20.90 6.74
C ALA A 85 -3.22 21.45 5.73
N THR A 86 -3.43 21.20 4.43
CA THR A 86 -2.57 21.73 3.35
C THR A 86 -2.71 23.24 3.22
N LEU A 87 -3.94 23.76 3.23
CA LEU A 87 -4.22 25.20 3.15
C LEU A 87 -3.61 25.96 4.34
N GLN A 88 -3.67 25.37 5.53
CA GLN A 88 -3.06 25.91 6.75
C GLN A 88 -1.54 25.69 6.82
N ARG A 89 -0.95 24.96 5.86
CA ARG A 89 0.47 24.56 5.88
C ARG A 89 0.88 23.88 7.19
N LEU A 90 0.01 22.99 7.70
CA LEU A 90 0.21 22.31 8.98
C LEU A 90 1.51 21.48 8.97
N ARG A 91 2.28 21.56 10.05
CA ARG A 91 3.56 20.85 10.24
C ARG A 91 3.71 20.30 11.66
N GLY A 92 4.78 19.53 11.87
CA GLY A 92 5.14 18.97 13.17
C GLY A 92 4.18 17.88 13.65
N ALA A 93 4.16 17.67 14.97
CA ALA A 93 3.42 16.58 15.60
C ALA A 93 1.93 16.51 15.23
N PRO A 94 1.16 17.62 15.16
CA PRO A 94 -0.26 17.54 14.79
C PRO A 94 -0.49 17.04 13.35
N CYS A 95 0.42 17.40 12.42
CA CYS A 95 0.36 16.94 11.04
C CYS A 95 0.66 15.44 10.94
N VAL A 96 1.70 14.99 11.64
CA VAL A 96 2.11 13.58 11.70
C VAL A 96 1.00 12.73 12.30
N ALA A 97 0.46 13.11 13.46
CA ALA A 97 -0.61 12.38 14.14
C ALA A 97 -1.86 12.19 13.25
N LEU A 98 -2.23 13.23 12.49
CA LEU A 98 -3.35 13.19 11.55
C LEU A 98 -3.08 12.24 10.38
N LEU A 99 -1.87 12.29 9.81
CA LEU A 99 -1.48 11.49 8.65
C LEU A 99 -1.29 10.00 9.01
N GLU A 100 -0.68 9.70 10.15
CA GLU A 100 -0.52 8.34 10.66
C GLU A 100 -1.88 7.64 10.83
N ARG A 101 -2.82 8.31 11.49
CA ARG A 101 -4.19 7.79 11.67
C ARG A 101 -4.93 7.62 10.35
N SER A 102 -4.81 8.61 9.47
CA SER A 102 -5.40 8.53 8.13
C SER A 102 -4.85 7.33 7.35
N LEU A 103 -3.54 7.09 7.39
CA LEU A 103 -2.89 5.96 6.73
C LEU A 103 -3.31 4.63 7.35
N GLY A 104 -3.36 4.52 8.68
CA GLY A 104 -3.81 3.31 9.37
C GLY A 104 -5.20 2.89 8.90
N TYR A 105 -6.15 3.84 8.84
CA TYR A 105 -7.49 3.57 8.31
C TYR A 105 -7.47 3.19 6.82
N LEU A 106 -6.73 3.93 5.99
CA LEU A 106 -6.69 3.65 4.55
C LEU A 106 -6.10 2.25 4.27
N LEU A 107 -5.06 1.83 4.98
CA LEU A 107 -4.48 0.49 4.84
C LEU A 107 -5.47 -0.60 5.24
N HIS A 108 -6.18 -0.41 6.36
CA HIS A 108 -7.25 -1.30 6.78
C HIS A 108 -8.36 -1.42 5.73
N ALA A 109 -8.87 -0.29 5.25
CA ALA A 109 -9.95 -0.26 4.26
C ALA A 109 -9.53 -0.88 2.92
N GLY A 110 -8.27 -0.71 2.52
CA GLY A 110 -7.74 -1.34 1.31
C GLY A 110 -7.82 -2.86 1.34
N TYR A 111 -7.65 -3.46 2.52
CA TYR A 111 -7.89 -4.90 2.71
C TYR A 111 -9.38 -5.23 2.83
N GLN A 112 -10.12 -4.51 3.68
CA GLN A 112 -11.54 -4.78 3.94
C GLN A 112 -12.40 -4.75 2.66
N LEU A 113 -12.04 -3.90 1.70
CA LEU A 113 -12.80 -3.68 0.47
C LEU A 113 -12.12 -4.29 -0.76
N CYS A 114 -11.12 -5.16 -0.60
CA CYS A 114 -10.35 -5.70 -1.73
C CYS A 114 -11.20 -6.55 -2.70
N GLN A 115 -12.36 -7.04 -2.24
CA GLN A 115 -13.33 -7.82 -3.02
C GLN A 115 -14.52 -6.99 -3.54
N GLU A 116 -14.65 -5.73 -3.14
CA GLU A 116 -15.73 -4.87 -3.65
C GLU A 116 -15.49 -4.54 -5.14
N PRO A 117 -16.56 -4.48 -5.95
CA PRO A 117 -16.43 -4.14 -7.36
C PRO A 117 -15.94 -2.70 -7.54
N PRO A 118 -15.25 -2.37 -8.65
CA PRO A 118 -14.74 -1.02 -8.94
C PRO A 118 -15.77 0.11 -8.86
N ALA A 119 -17.06 -0.21 -9.08
CA ALA A 119 -18.16 0.74 -8.96
C ALA A 119 -18.41 1.21 -7.51
N ARG A 120 -18.05 0.40 -6.51
CA ARG A 120 -18.23 0.71 -5.07
C ARG A 120 -16.91 1.05 -4.39
N PHE A 121 -15.80 0.50 -4.87
CA PHE A 121 -14.46 0.79 -4.38
C PHE A 121 -13.48 0.87 -5.54
N ASP A 122 -12.99 2.07 -5.86
CA ASP A 122 -11.98 2.27 -6.90
C ASP A 122 -10.56 2.01 -6.31
N PRO A 123 -9.90 0.89 -6.67
CA PRO A 123 -8.59 0.56 -6.10
C PRO A 123 -7.49 1.50 -6.59
N HIS A 124 -7.66 2.12 -7.75
CA HIS A 124 -6.70 3.08 -8.29
C HIS A 124 -6.77 4.39 -7.52
N LEU A 125 -7.97 4.95 -7.33
CA LEU A 125 -8.17 6.16 -6.53
C LEU A 125 -7.69 5.95 -5.09
N HIS A 126 -8.06 4.82 -4.48
CA HIS A 126 -7.62 4.47 -3.13
C HIS A 126 -6.08 4.40 -3.03
N ARG A 127 -5.43 3.75 -4.00
CA ARG A 127 -3.96 3.67 -4.05
C ARG A 127 -3.32 5.05 -4.18
N THR A 128 -3.88 5.94 -5.00
CA THR A 128 -3.39 7.31 -5.14
C THR A 128 -3.46 8.06 -3.82
N GLN A 129 -4.58 7.98 -3.10
CA GLN A 129 -4.71 8.60 -1.77
C GLN A 129 -3.66 8.07 -0.77
N LEU A 130 -3.45 6.74 -0.74
CA LEU A 130 -2.42 6.13 0.11
C LEU A 130 -1.02 6.65 -0.20
N GLN A 131 -0.64 6.69 -1.49
CA GLN A 131 0.68 7.12 -1.91
C GLN A 131 0.93 8.61 -1.63
N GLU A 132 -0.09 9.45 -1.79
CA GLU A 132 -0.01 10.87 -1.42
C GLU A 132 0.17 11.05 0.09
N CYS A 133 -0.59 10.30 0.90
CA CYS A 133 -0.45 10.33 2.35
C CYS A 133 0.93 9.85 2.79
N PHE A 134 1.43 8.73 2.27
CA PHE A 134 2.79 8.26 2.53
C PHE A 134 3.84 9.29 2.13
N SER A 135 3.71 9.88 0.94
CA SER A 135 4.64 10.89 0.45
C SER A 135 4.66 12.13 1.35
N TRP A 136 3.51 12.55 1.87
CA TRP A 136 3.44 13.68 2.80
C TRP A 136 4.00 13.30 4.17
N LEU A 137 3.58 12.20 4.77
CA LEU A 137 4.04 11.77 6.09
C LEU A 137 5.57 11.63 6.12
N ARG A 138 6.16 11.02 5.09
CA ARG A 138 7.61 10.86 4.98
C ARG A 138 8.36 12.19 4.80
N ARG A 139 7.71 13.23 4.29
CA ARG A 139 8.29 14.59 4.30
C ARG A 139 8.27 15.17 5.72
N CYS A 140 7.20 14.96 6.48
CA CYS A 140 7.11 15.41 7.87
C CYS A 140 8.19 14.76 8.75
N TYR A 141 8.48 13.47 8.55
CA TYR A 141 9.56 12.77 9.29
C TYR A 141 10.97 13.31 9.01
N ARG A 142 11.18 14.08 7.92
CA ARG A 142 12.49 14.72 7.67
C ARG A 142 12.72 15.95 8.55
N ASP A 143 11.65 16.53 9.09
CA ASP A 143 11.71 17.79 9.83
C ASP A 143 11.96 17.57 11.33
N SER A 144 11.56 16.41 11.88
CA SER A 144 11.70 16.07 13.30
C SER A 144 11.61 14.56 13.55
N CYS A 145 12.14 14.09 14.68
CA CYS A 145 12.00 12.70 15.10
C CYS A 145 10.58 12.42 15.63
N HIS A 146 9.99 11.30 15.23
CA HIS A 146 8.67 10.87 15.66
C HIS A 146 8.67 9.39 16.06
N HIS A 147 7.97 9.04 17.13
CA HIS A 147 7.91 7.67 17.65
C HIS A 147 7.37 6.68 16.62
N GLY A 148 6.29 7.02 15.91
CA GLY A 148 5.70 6.18 14.87
C GLY A 148 6.52 6.08 13.56
N GLU A 149 7.61 6.85 13.39
CA GLU A 149 8.36 6.85 12.13
C GLU A 149 8.80 5.45 11.67
N PRO A 150 9.43 4.62 12.51
CA PRO A 150 9.87 3.28 12.10
C PRO A 150 8.73 2.40 11.59
N ALA A 151 7.60 2.39 12.32
CA ALA A 151 6.42 1.62 11.96
C ALA A 151 5.85 2.08 10.61
N PHE A 152 5.66 3.37 10.38
CA PHE A 152 5.09 3.88 9.14
C PHE A 152 6.05 3.81 7.93
N GLN A 153 7.36 3.88 8.15
CA GLN A 153 8.35 3.59 7.10
C GLN A 153 8.32 2.10 6.71
N ALA A 154 8.10 1.20 7.68
CA ALA A 154 7.90 -0.23 7.41
C ALA A 154 6.60 -0.49 6.62
N LEU A 155 5.49 0.15 7.01
CA LEU A 155 4.23 0.09 6.26
C LEU A 155 4.39 0.60 4.82
N PHE A 156 5.14 1.69 4.62
CA PHE A 156 5.46 2.22 3.29
C PHE A 156 6.21 1.18 2.43
N LEU A 157 7.23 0.51 2.99
CA LEU A 157 7.98 -0.52 2.28
C LEU A 157 7.09 -1.72 1.90
N LEU A 158 6.32 -2.22 2.86
CA LEU A 158 5.43 -3.37 2.67
C LEU A 158 4.32 -3.07 1.65
N TYR A 159 3.78 -1.86 1.65
CA TYR A 159 2.80 -1.43 0.65
C TYR A 159 3.42 -1.34 -0.76
N ASN A 160 4.69 -1.00 -0.86
CA ASN A 160 5.46 -0.87 -2.09
C ASN A 160 6.44 -2.05 -2.32
N LEU A 161 6.06 -3.24 -1.87
CA LEU A 161 6.91 -4.43 -1.88
C LEU A 161 7.53 -4.71 -3.25
N GLY A 162 8.83 -4.99 -3.26
CA GLY A 162 9.58 -5.31 -4.47
C GLY A 162 9.87 -4.11 -5.38
N PHE A 163 9.40 -2.90 -5.04
CA PHE A 163 9.67 -1.71 -5.83
C PHE A 163 11.05 -1.11 -5.48
N PRO A 164 12.00 -1.01 -6.45
CA PRO A 164 13.37 -0.60 -6.17
C PRO A 164 13.49 0.78 -5.53
N GLU A 165 12.63 1.73 -5.94
CA GLU A 165 12.67 3.09 -5.42
C GLU A 165 12.20 3.16 -3.96
N ALA A 166 11.18 2.37 -3.58
CA ALA A 166 10.74 2.31 -2.19
C ALA A 166 11.84 1.72 -1.29
N LEU A 167 12.49 0.65 -1.75
CA LEU A 167 13.63 0.05 -1.07
C LEU A 167 14.79 1.05 -0.91
N ARG A 168 15.18 1.74 -2.00
CA ARG A 168 16.24 2.75 -1.97
C ARG A 168 15.95 3.83 -0.93
N GLN A 169 14.72 4.34 -0.92
CA GLN A 169 14.31 5.40 -0.02
C GLN A 169 14.34 4.97 1.46
N VAL A 170 14.05 3.70 1.75
CA VAL A 170 14.16 3.12 3.10
C VAL A 170 15.62 2.90 3.50
N LEU A 171 16.46 2.43 2.59
CA LEU A 171 17.89 2.22 2.85
C LEU A 171 18.66 3.53 3.08
N GLN A 172 18.09 4.67 2.67
CA GLN A 172 18.65 6.02 2.90
C GLN A 172 18.19 6.64 4.23
N LEU A 173 17.34 5.96 5.01
CA LEU A 173 16.93 6.45 6.33
C LEU A 173 18.09 6.39 7.34
N PRO A 174 18.07 7.23 8.39
CA PRO A 174 19.06 7.17 9.45
C PRO A 174 19.16 5.79 10.11
N ASP A 175 20.37 5.42 10.52
CA ASP A 175 20.65 4.11 11.14
C ASP A 175 19.75 3.76 12.33
N PRO A 176 19.39 4.68 13.25
CA PRO A 176 18.47 4.36 14.35
C PRO A 176 17.09 3.92 13.87
N VAL A 177 16.56 4.56 12.81
CA VAL A 177 15.26 4.19 12.22
C VAL A 177 15.38 2.85 11.48
N ARG A 178 16.49 2.65 10.76
CA ARG A 178 16.73 1.42 9.98
C ARG A 178 16.99 0.19 10.84
N ALA A 179 17.56 0.35 12.02
CA ALA A 179 17.81 -0.71 12.99
C ALA A 179 16.57 -1.08 13.82
N SER A 180 15.45 -0.38 13.66
CA SER A 180 14.19 -0.70 14.33
C SER A 180 13.66 -2.11 13.96
N PRO A 181 12.97 -2.79 14.89
CA PRO A 181 12.43 -4.12 14.62
C PRO A 181 11.39 -4.12 13.49
N GLU A 182 10.58 -3.05 13.37
CA GLU A 182 9.56 -2.90 12.34
C GLU A 182 10.20 -2.87 10.96
N LEU A 183 11.24 -2.04 10.78
CA LEU A 183 11.89 -1.86 9.49
C LEU A 183 12.80 -3.04 9.14
N CYS A 184 13.48 -3.63 10.13
CA CYS A 184 14.23 -4.88 9.93
C CYS A 184 13.33 -6.00 9.42
N THR A 185 12.13 -6.14 9.99
CA THR A 185 11.14 -7.12 9.57
C THR A 185 10.64 -6.84 8.15
N ALA A 186 10.26 -5.59 7.84
CA ALA A 186 9.81 -5.22 6.51
C ALA A 186 10.89 -5.41 5.44
N LEU A 187 12.15 -5.09 5.75
CA LEU A 187 13.28 -5.36 4.87
C LEU A 187 13.47 -6.86 4.65
N ALA A 188 13.41 -7.69 5.69
CA ALA A 188 13.52 -9.14 5.56
C ALA A 188 12.41 -9.73 4.67
N VAL A 189 11.18 -9.23 4.79
CA VAL A 189 10.06 -9.60 3.92
C VAL A 189 10.32 -9.18 2.48
N ASN A 190 10.77 -7.94 2.26
CA ASN A 190 11.07 -7.43 0.93
C ASN A 190 12.21 -8.20 0.24
N TRP A 191 13.27 -8.55 0.98
CA TRP A 191 14.36 -9.38 0.45
C TRP A 191 13.89 -10.78 0.09
N ALA A 192 13.12 -11.44 0.97
CA ALA A 192 12.56 -12.77 0.67
C ALA A 192 11.67 -12.75 -0.58
N TYR A 193 10.92 -11.66 -0.80
CA TYR A 193 10.12 -11.47 -2.02
C TYR A 193 11.00 -11.32 -3.27
N LEU A 194 12.02 -10.45 -3.22
CA LEU A 194 12.95 -10.22 -4.34
C LEU A 194 13.75 -11.48 -4.70
N GLU A 195 14.19 -12.24 -3.70
CA GLU A 195 14.91 -13.51 -3.86
C GLU A 195 14.00 -14.66 -4.34
N ARG A 196 12.67 -14.45 -4.40
CA ARG A 196 11.67 -15.49 -4.67
C ARG A 196 11.78 -16.67 -3.70
N ASN A 197 12.22 -16.41 -2.47
CA ASN A 197 12.26 -17.39 -1.40
C ASN A 197 10.87 -17.50 -0.77
N TRP A 198 9.94 -18.16 -1.45
CA TRP A 198 8.53 -18.21 -1.07
C TRP A 198 8.31 -18.83 0.32
N ALA A 199 9.09 -19.85 0.68
CA ALA A 199 9.06 -20.45 2.01
C ALA A 199 9.38 -19.42 3.11
N ARG A 200 10.47 -18.67 2.95
CA ARG A 200 10.86 -17.60 3.89
C ARG A 200 9.85 -16.45 3.87
N PHE A 201 9.39 -16.05 2.69
CA PHE A 201 8.45 -14.96 2.50
C PHE A 201 7.15 -15.22 3.26
N PHE A 202 6.45 -16.33 2.97
CA PHE A 202 5.17 -16.64 3.63
C PHE A 202 5.33 -16.93 5.13
N ARG A 203 6.48 -17.44 5.58
CA ARG A 203 6.78 -17.57 7.02
C ARG A 203 6.88 -16.21 7.71
N LEU A 204 7.58 -15.25 7.11
CA LEU A 204 7.71 -13.90 7.67
C LEU A 204 6.37 -13.15 7.62
N VAL A 205 5.63 -13.27 6.53
CA VAL A 205 4.31 -12.67 6.33
C VAL A 205 3.30 -13.17 7.37
N GLN A 206 3.32 -14.46 7.70
CA GLN A 206 2.50 -15.03 8.76
C GLN A 206 2.78 -14.41 10.14
N ALA A 207 4.00 -13.96 10.40
CA ALA A 207 4.38 -13.34 11.67
C ALA A 207 4.06 -11.83 11.76
N LEU A 208 3.67 -11.18 10.64
CA LEU A 208 3.36 -9.74 10.64
C LEU A 208 2.11 -9.43 11.47
N PRO A 209 2.06 -8.32 12.23
CA PRO A 209 0.82 -7.88 12.88
C PRO A 209 -0.18 -7.31 11.86
N TYR A 210 -1.37 -6.96 12.34
CA TYR A 210 -2.53 -6.61 11.51
C TYR A 210 -2.25 -5.50 10.47
N LEU A 211 -1.80 -4.32 10.90
CA LEU A 211 -1.57 -3.20 9.97
C LEU A 211 -0.48 -3.50 8.91
N PRO A 212 0.68 -4.07 9.26
CA PRO A 212 1.67 -4.50 8.27
C PRO A 212 1.16 -5.52 7.26
N ILE A 213 0.34 -6.50 7.67
CA ILE A 213 -0.24 -7.43 6.70
C ILE A 213 -1.31 -6.74 5.83
N CYS A 214 -2.10 -5.80 6.37
CA CYS A 214 -2.99 -4.97 5.56
C CYS A 214 -2.22 -4.13 4.53
N ALA A 215 -1.01 -3.66 4.84
CA ALA A 215 -0.19 -2.99 3.83
C ALA A 215 0.28 -3.95 2.72
N LEU A 216 0.66 -5.17 3.09
CA LEU A 216 1.23 -6.16 2.18
C LEU A 216 0.19 -6.95 1.37
N HIS A 217 -1.07 -7.05 1.82
CA HIS A 217 -2.07 -8.02 1.32
C HIS A 217 -2.21 -8.05 -0.21
N ARG A 218 -2.14 -6.87 -0.86
CA ARG A 218 -2.24 -6.70 -2.31
C ARG A 218 -1.18 -7.46 -3.10
N HIS A 219 -0.08 -7.83 -2.46
CA HIS A 219 1.05 -8.56 -3.05
C HIS A 219 0.94 -10.07 -2.88
N LEU A 220 0.03 -10.58 -2.04
CA LEU A 220 -0.10 -12.01 -1.76
C LEU A 220 -0.54 -12.82 -2.99
N GLY A 221 -1.55 -12.34 -3.73
CA GLY A 221 -2.01 -12.96 -4.96
C GLY A 221 -0.89 -13.04 -6.02
N PRO A 222 -0.25 -11.92 -6.38
CA PRO A 222 0.93 -11.91 -7.24
C PRO A 222 2.08 -12.80 -6.72
N ALA A 223 2.34 -12.83 -5.41
CA ALA A 223 3.36 -13.69 -4.82
C ALA A 223 3.03 -15.18 -5.00
N ARG A 224 1.78 -15.60 -4.73
CA ARG A 224 1.31 -16.98 -4.94
C ARG A 224 1.39 -17.38 -6.41
N ARG A 225 1.00 -16.49 -7.33
CA ARG A 225 1.19 -16.69 -8.78
C ARG A 225 2.65 -16.95 -9.14
N LEU A 226 3.56 -16.10 -8.66
CA LEU A 226 5.00 -16.24 -8.93
C LEU A 226 5.59 -17.50 -8.27
N ALA A 227 5.07 -17.89 -7.10
CA ALA A 227 5.45 -19.13 -6.42
C ALA A 227 5.05 -20.36 -7.24
N LEU A 228 3.81 -20.41 -7.72
CA LEU A 228 3.32 -21.47 -8.59
C LEU A 228 4.10 -21.55 -9.91
N LEU A 229 4.46 -20.41 -10.51
CA LEU A 229 5.36 -20.38 -11.66
C LEU A 229 6.76 -20.92 -11.30
N THR A 230 7.30 -20.58 -10.13
CA THR A 230 8.60 -21.09 -9.67
C THR A 230 8.56 -22.62 -9.50
N PHE A 231 7.49 -23.13 -8.90
CA PHE A 231 7.28 -24.57 -8.71
C PHE A 231 7.01 -25.30 -10.02
N SER A 232 6.30 -24.69 -10.96
CA SER A 232 6.06 -25.29 -12.28
C SER A 232 7.35 -25.58 -13.03
N HIS A 233 8.39 -24.77 -12.82
CA HIS A 233 9.72 -24.98 -13.38
C HIS A 233 10.55 -25.94 -12.54
N GLY A 234 10.58 -25.77 -11.22
CA GLY A 234 11.43 -26.55 -10.31
C GLY A 234 10.98 -28.00 -10.08
N PHE A 235 9.67 -28.26 -10.15
CA PHE A 235 9.05 -29.57 -9.92
C PHE A 235 8.47 -30.19 -11.21
N SER A 236 8.87 -29.71 -12.39
CA SER A 236 8.40 -30.23 -13.69
C SER A 236 8.92 -31.64 -13.99
N ALA A 237 8.38 -32.65 -13.32
CA ALA A 237 8.72 -34.05 -13.56
C ALA A 237 7.46 -34.91 -13.59
N ARG A 238 7.42 -35.90 -14.50
CA ARG A 238 6.24 -36.74 -14.77
C ARG A 238 5.65 -37.42 -13.52
N ASN A 239 6.50 -37.74 -12.55
CA ASN A 239 6.10 -38.44 -11.33
C ASN A 239 6.11 -37.53 -10.08
N CYS A 240 6.39 -36.23 -10.22
CA CYS A 240 6.38 -35.33 -9.08
C CYS A 240 4.94 -34.96 -8.74
N ARG A 241 4.47 -35.45 -7.59
CA ARG A 241 3.18 -35.11 -7.00
C ARG A 241 3.45 -34.30 -5.73
N CYS A 242 2.98 -33.06 -5.70
CA CYS A 242 3.14 -32.18 -4.56
C CYS A 242 1.84 -32.18 -3.73
N PRO A 243 1.85 -32.64 -2.47
CA PRO A 243 0.64 -32.68 -1.65
C PRO A 243 0.05 -31.28 -1.45
N LEU A 244 -1.26 -31.12 -1.70
CA LEU A 244 -1.95 -29.84 -1.56
C LEU A 244 -1.85 -29.28 -0.14
N ALA A 245 -1.99 -30.14 0.87
CA ALA A 245 -1.88 -29.71 2.27
C ALA A 245 -0.49 -29.13 2.61
N TRP A 246 0.58 -29.64 2.00
CA TRP A 246 1.91 -29.06 2.17
C TRP A 246 2.03 -27.72 1.45
N LEU A 247 1.53 -27.65 0.21
CA LEU A 247 1.60 -26.44 -0.60
C LEU A 247 0.76 -25.29 0.00
N ALA A 248 -0.43 -25.60 0.49
CA ALA A 248 -1.30 -24.65 1.18
C ALA A 248 -0.62 -24.05 2.42
N ARG A 249 0.02 -24.89 3.25
CA ARG A 249 0.82 -24.41 4.39
C ARG A 249 2.01 -23.56 3.95
N LEU A 250 2.71 -23.95 2.90
CA LEU A 250 3.89 -23.23 2.40
C LEU A 250 3.52 -21.83 1.87
N LEU A 251 2.40 -21.73 1.14
CA LEU A 251 1.91 -20.49 0.53
C LEU A 251 0.89 -19.74 1.38
N ALA A 252 0.72 -20.20 2.63
CA ALA A 252 -0.20 -19.67 3.61
C ALA A 252 -1.62 -19.46 3.04
N VAL A 253 -2.13 -20.45 2.31
CA VAL A 253 -3.52 -20.51 1.82
C VAL A 253 -4.39 -21.13 2.91
N ASP A 254 -5.63 -20.66 3.05
CA ASP A 254 -6.49 -20.99 4.19
C ASP A 254 -6.88 -22.48 4.20
N SER A 255 -7.07 -23.09 3.01
CA SER A 255 -7.45 -24.50 2.89
C SER A 255 -6.75 -25.24 1.72
N PRO A 256 -6.56 -26.57 1.80
CA PRO A 256 -6.13 -27.39 0.66
C PRO A 256 -7.07 -27.30 -0.54
N GLU A 257 -8.37 -27.09 -0.30
CA GLU A 257 -9.41 -26.93 -1.31
C GLU A 257 -9.20 -25.63 -2.11
N GLU A 258 -9.02 -24.50 -1.43
CA GLU A 258 -8.66 -23.22 -2.09
C GLU A 258 -7.33 -23.32 -2.84
N MET A 259 -6.36 -24.05 -2.29
CA MET A 259 -5.09 -24.30 -2.98
C MET A 259 -5.31 -25.11 -4.26
N ALA A 260 -6.23 -26.09 -4.26
CA ALA A 260 -6.59 -26.85 -5.45
C ALA A 260 -7.23 -25.94 -6.50
N GLU A 261 -8.19 -25.09 -6.11
CA GLU A 261 -8.83 -24.11 -6.99
C GLU A 261 -7.79 -23.16 -7.62
N LEU A 262 -6.86 -22.64 -6.80
CA LEU A 262 -5.78 -21.78 -7.24
C LEU A 262 -4.84 -22.48 -8.23
N CYS A 263 -4.50 -23.75 -7.98
CA CYS A 263 -3.71 -24.57 -8.90
C CYS A 263 -4.44 -24.79 -10.23
N CYS A 264 -5.72 -25.16 -10.19
CA CYS A 264 -6.56 -25.37 -11.38
C CYS A 264 -6.73 -24.08 -12.20
N HIS A 265 -6.90 -22.94 -11.52
CA HIS A 265 -6.96 -21.63 -12.15
C HIS A 265 -5.68 -21.30 -12.96
N HIS A 266 -4.52 -21.74 -12.46
CA HIS A 266 -3.23 -21.65 -13.15
C HIS A 266 -2.93 -22.82 -14.10
N GLY A 267 -3.92 -23.65 -14.43
CA GLY A 267 -3.82 -24.70 -15.45
C GLY A 267 -3.18 -26.00 -14.96
N PHE A 268 -2.90 -26.16 -13.66
CA PHE A 268 -2.38 -27.43 -13.14
C PHE A 268 -3.49 -28.44 -12.88
N THR A 269 -3.14 -29.71 -13.05
CA THR A 269 -4.02 -30.83 -12.70
C THR A 269 -3.80 -31.24 -11.26
N VAL A 270 -4.90 -31.45 -10.53
CA VAL A 270 -4.92 -32.01 -9.19
C VAL A 270 -5.39 -33.46 -9.27
N LEU A 271 -4.63 -34.39 -8.71
CA LEU A 271 -4.92 -35.83 -8.65
C LEU A 271 -4.65 -36.34 -7.23
N ASP A 272 -5.60 -37.08 -6.65
CA ASP A 272 -5.45 -37.74 -5.34
C ASP A 272 -4.97 -36.80 -4.22
N GLY A 273 -5.44 -35.55 -4.19
CA GLY A 273 -5.03 -34.55 -3.19
C GLY A 273 -3.63 -33.96 -3.40
N ALA A 274 -3.02 -34.16 -4.57
CA ALA A 274 -1.73 -33.61 -4.94
C ALA A 274 -1.79 -32.87 -6.29
N VAL A 275 -1.03 -31.79 -6.42
CA VAL A 275 -0.84 -31.08 -7.69
C VAL A 275 0.28 -31.73 -8.49
N VAL A 276 0.07 -31.87 -9.80
CA VAL A 276 1.08 -32.31 -10.76
C VAL A 276 1.65 -31.08 -11.46
N PHE A 277 2.89 -30.74 -11.14
CA PHE A 277 3.57 -29.62 -11.78
C PHE A 277 4.12 -30.04 -13.14
N GLN A 278 3.66 -29.34 -14.18
CA GLN A 278 4.23 -29.42 -15.52
C GLN A 278 4.45 -28.01 -16.03
N LYS A 279 5.68 -27.71 -16.46
CA LYS A 279 6.03 -26.37 -16.97
C LYS A 279 5.09 -25.91 -18.10
N ALA A 280 4.73 -26.82 -19.01
CA ALA A 280 3.85 -26.50 -20.15
C ALA A 280 2.37 -26.28 -19.78
N ALA A 281 1.96 -26.72 -18.58
CA ALA A 281 0.58 -26.59 -18.13
C ALA A 281 0.28 -25.23 -17.47
N PHE A 282 1.32 -24.50 -17.03
CA PHE A 282 1.13 -23.22 -16.36
C PHE A 282 0.46 -22.21 -17.29
N ARG A 283 -0.67 -21.68 -16.83
CA ARG A 283 -1.41 -20.59 -17.45
C ARG A 283 -1.36 -19.38 -16.55
N ASP A 284 -1.24 -18.22 -17.18
CA ASP A 284 -1.33 -16.94 -16.51
C ASP A 284 -2.64 -16.23 -16.91
N PRO A 285 -3.74 -16.50 -16.18
CA PRO A 285 -5.03 -15.88 -16.47
C PRO A 285 -5.07 -14.37 -16.17
N GLY A 286 -3.98 -13.79 -15.66
CA GLY A 286 -3.86 -12.36 -15.38
C GLY A 286 -3.65 -12.08 -13.89
N VAL A 287 -4.02 -10.86 -13.46
CA VAL A 287 -3.80 -10.42 -12.08
C VAL A 287 -4.78 -11.16 -11.15
N LEU A 288 -4.24 -12.05 -10.32
CA LEU A 288 -4.96 -12.57 -9.16
C LEU A 288 -5.24 -11.41 -8.19
N ILE A 289 -6.50 -10.99 -8.14
CA ILE A 289 -6.98 -10.15 -7.04
C ILE A 289 -7.07 -11.08 -5.83
N GLN A 290 -6.19 -10.87 -4.87
CA GLN A 290 -6.22 -11.61 -3.63
C GLN A 290 -7.52 -11.31 -2.89
N GLY A 291 -8.31 -12.36 -2.59
CA GLY A 291 -9.47 -12.25 -1.71
C GLY A 291 -9.08 -12.08 -0.24
N LEU A 292 -10.09 -12.03 0.63
CA LEU A 292 -9.89 -12.08 2.07
C LEU A 292 -9.06 -13.31 2.47
N SER A 293 -8.30 -13.22 3.55
CA SER A 293 -7.49 -14.33 4.06
C SER A 293 -7.60 -14.42 5.56
N GLN A 294 -8.22 -15.51 6.01
CA GLN A 294 -8.46 -15.76 7.42
C GLN A 294 -7.14 -15.98 8.15
N LEU A 295 -6.25 -16.80 7.59
CA LEU A 295 -4.97 -17.17 8.19
C LEU A 295 -4.00 -16.00 8.26
N LEU A 296 -3.95 -15.16 7.22
CA LEU A 296 -2.95 -14.11 7.14
C LEU A 296 -3.40 -12.79 7.77
N VAL A 297 -4.68 -12.44 7.68
CA VAL A 297 -5.17 -11.10 8.03
C VAL A 297 -6.28 -11.13 9.06
N ASP A 298 -7.39 -11.83 8.81
CA ASP A 298 -8.60 -11.69 9.64
C ASP A 298 -8.38 -12.22 11.07
N SER A 299 -7.65 -13.33 11.21
CA SER A 299 -7.24 -13.86 12.53
C SER A 299 -6.42 -12.88 13.37
N LYS A 300 -5.81 -11.86 12.74
CA LYS A 300 -4.98 -10.85 13.40
C LYS A 300 -5.74 -9.57 13.72
N ARG A 301 -6.97 -9.38 13.22
CA ARG A 301 -7.76 -8.17 13.47
C ARG A 301 -8.04 -7.98 14.96
N GLY A 302 -8.24 -9.09 15.68
CA GLY A 302 -8.63 -9.10 17.09
C GLY A 302 -9.98 -8.41 17.33
N GLU A 303 -10.32 -8.23 18.60
CA GLU A 303 -11.56 -7.54 19.03
C GLU A 303 -11.34 -6.04 19.30
N ALA A 304 -10.09 -5.60 19.36
CA ALA A 304 -9.74 -4.21 19.67
C ALA A 304 -10.34 -3.24 18.62
N PRO A 305 -10.84 -2.06 19.04
CA PRO A 305 -11.24 -0.99 18.15
C PRO A 305 -10.14 -0.65 17.13
N LEU A 306 -10.53 -0.35 15.89
CA LEU A 306 -9.55 -0.05 14.82
C LEU A 306 -8.63 1.11 15.22
N LEU A 307 -9.20 2.12 15.87
CA LEU A 307 -8.43 3.28 16.34
C LEU A 307 -7.34 2.85 17.32
N GLU A 308 -7.62 1.94 18.25
CA GLU A 308 -6.63 1.46 19.23
C GLU A 308 -5.44 0.76 18.54
N ILE A 309 -5.71 -0.13 17.57
CA ILE A 309 -4.64 -0.77 16.78
C ILE A 309 -3.79 0.26 16.03
N ILE A 310 -4.41 1.34 15.55
CA ILE A 310 -3.69 2.42 14.87
C ILE A 310 -2.87 3.24 15.87
N GLU A 311 -3.41 3.55 17.04
CA GLU A 311 -2.72 4.26 18.12
C GLU A 311 -1.50 3.49 18.63
N ASP A 312 -1.62 2.16 18.74
CA ASP A 312 -0.50 1.28 19.10
C ASP A 312 0.65 1.36 18.08
N ALA A 313 0.33 1.52 16.79
CA ALA A 313 1.34 1.71 15.74
C ALA A 313 1.91 3.14 15.69
N CYS A 314 1.25 4.11 16.34
CA CYS A 314 1.71 5.50 16.43
C CYS A 314 2.58 5.76 17.67
N SER A 315 2.47 4.89 18.68
CA SER A 315 3.12 4.99 20.01
C SER A 315 4.50 4.36 20.03
#